data_AF-A0AAD8E295-F1
#
_entry.id   AF-A0AAD8E295-F1
#
_cell.length_a   1.000
_cell.length_b   1.000
_cell.length_c   1.000
_cell.angle_alpha   90.00
_cell.angle_beta   90.00
_cell.angle_gamma   90.00
#
_symmetry.space_group_name_H-M   'P 1'
#
loop_
_entity.id
_entity.type
_entity.pdbx_description
1 polymer ?
#
loop_
_entity_poly.entity_id
_entity_poly.type
_entity_poly.pdbx_seq_one_letter_code
_entity_poly.pdbx_strand_id
1 'polypeptide(L)'
;MSVLTARQRMGKKKFISPEDTAFGGKVSHDDPDIERVRRGHLNDMENILPFFVIGFLYVFVNPAPFLAVNLYRLFTAARVVHTIVYTVVVIPQPSRAIAFFVGYTITVYMGLQVIFKFL
;
A
#
# COMPACT_ATOMS: atom_id res chain seq x y z
N MET A 1 -7.23 3.48 3.02
CA MET A 1 -7.92 2.30 2.46
C MET A 1 -9.10 1.82 3.31
N SER A 2 -8.99 1.86 4.64
CA SER A 2 -10.08 1.55 5.60
C SER A 2 -11.42 2.20 5.25
N VAL A 3 -11.45 3.50 4.96
CA VAL A 3 -12.67 4.23 4.59
C VAL A 3 -13.29 3.74 3.28
N LEU A 4 -12.46 3.38 2.28
CA LEU A 4 -12.94 2.84 1.00
C LEU A 4 -13.56 1.45 1.19
N THR A 5 -12.94 0.60 2.01
CA THR A 5 -13.50 -0.70 2.37
C THR A 5 -14.83 -0.55 3.10
N ALA A 6 -14.92 0.36 4.07
CA ALA A 6 -16.15 0.63 4.80
C ALA A 6 -17.26 1.14 3.87
N ARG A 7 -16.95 2.09 2.98
CA ARG A 7 -17.89 2.62 1.98
C ARG A 7 -18.41 1.53 1.05
N GLN A 8 -17.55 0.62 0.57
CA GLN A 8 -17.99 -0.49 -0.28
C GLN A 8 -18.85 -1.50 0.48
N ARG A 9 -18.49 -1.83 1.74
CA ARG A 9 -19.28 -2.74 2.60
C ARG A 9 -20.67 -2.19 2.89
N MET A 10 -20.75 -0.92 3.29
CA MET A 10 -22.02 -0.24 3.53
C MET A 10 -22.86 -0.13 2.25
N GLY A 11 -22.24 0.24 1.12
CA GLY A 11 -22.93 0.35 -0.17
C GLY A 11 -23.48 -0.97 -0.69
N LYS A 12 -22.74 -2.07 -0.50
CA LYS A 12 -23.15 -3.42 -0.94
C LYS A 12 -23.92 -4.23 0.10
N LYS A 13 -24.06 -3.71 1.34
CA LYS A 13 -24.66 -4.39 2.50
C LYS A 13 -24.10 -5.81 2.74
N LYS A 14 -22.80 -5.98 2.47
CA LYS A 14 -22.05 -7.23 2.64
C LYS A 14 -21.03 -7.05 3.75
N PHE A 15 -21.26 -7.73 4.87
CA PHE A 15 -20.46 -7.58 6.08
C PHE A 15 -19.65 -8.85 6.37
N ILE A 16 -18.58 -8.71 7.15
CA ILE A 16 -17.78 -9.86 7.61
C ILE A 16 -18.46 -10.50 8.81
N SER A 17 -18.95 -9.68 9.73
CA SER A 17 -19.42 -10.18 11.00
C SER A 17 -20.95 -10.19 11.07
N PRO A 18 -21.56 -11.17 11.76
CA PRO A 18 -23.01 -11.27 11.89
C PRO A 18 -23.62 -10.10 12.65
N GLU A 19 -22.92 -9.50 13.62
CA GLU A 19 -23.40 -8.33 14.38
C GLU A 19 -23.68 -7.12 13.48
N ASP A 20 -22.89 -6.93 12.42
CA ASP A 20 -23.05 -5.82 11.47
C ASP A 20 -24.27 -5.99 10.56
N THR A 21 -24.87 -7.18 10.53
CA THR A 21 -26.07 -7.47 9.73
C THR A 21 -27.38 -7.12 10.45
N ALA A 22 -27.32 -6.75 11.73
CA ALA A 22 -28.49 -6.38 12.54
C ALA A 22 -29.29 -5.21 11.95
N PHE A 23 -28.62 -4.30 11.23
CA PHE A 23 -29.24 -3.16 10.54
C PHE A 23 -29.54 -3.43 9.05
N GLY A 24 -29.51 -4.70 8.64
CA GLY A 24 -29.80 -5.17 7.30
C GLY A 24 -28.54 -5.47 6.47
N GLY A 25 -28.56 -6.59 5.75
CA GLY A 25 -27.42 -7.06 4.95
C GLY A 25 -27.24 -8.57 5.10
N LYS A 26 -26.15 -9.09 4.52
CA LYS A 26 -25.78 -10.51 4.67
C LYS A 26 -24.30 -10.62 4.99
N VAL A 27 -23.95 -11.65 5.77
CA VAL A 27 -22.56 -12.07 5.93
C VAL A 27 -22.11 -12.63 4.60
N SER A 28 -21.09 -12.01 4.01
CA SER A 28 -20.54 -12.43 2.73
C SER A 28 -19.08 -12.02 2.65
N HIS A 29 -18.24 -13.00 2.35
CA HIS A 29 -16.80 -12.81 2.23
C HIS A 29 -16.36 -12.63 0.77
N ASP A 30 -17.14 -13.12 -0.19
CA ASP A 30 -16.70 -13.33 -1.57
C ASP A 30 -17.06 -12.19 -2.54
N ASP A 31 -17.18 -10.95 -2.04
CA ASP A 31 -17.45 -9.83 -2.95
C ASP A 31 -16.16 -9.37 -3.65
N PRO A 32 -16.07 -9.48 -4.99
CA PRO A 32 -14.83 -9.23 -5.72
C PRO A 32 -14.32 -7.79 -5.60
N ASP A 33 -15.19 -6.80 -5.39
CA ASP A 33 -14.77 -5.41 -5.26
C ASP A 33 -14.24 -5.11 -3.86
N ILE A 34 -14.90 -5.65 -2.83
CA ILE A 34 -14.46 -5.54 -1.43
C ILE A 34 -13.13 -6.27 -1.25
N GLU A 35 -12.99 -7.46 -1.83
CA GLU A 35 -11.74 -8.19 -1.84
C GLU A 35 -10.63 -7.44 -2.58
N ARG A 36 -10.96 -6.75 -3.68
CA ARG A 36 -9.98 -5.94 -4.40
C ARG A 36 -9.43 -4.83 -3.50
N VAL A 37 -10.27 -4.10 -2.78
CA VAL A 37 -9.79 -3.07 -1.84
C VAL A 37 -8.97 -3.69 -0.71
N ARG A 38 -9.39 -4.85 -0.18
CA ARG A 38 -8.65 -5.59 0.84
C ARG A 38 -7.25 -6.02 0.36
N ARG A 39 -7.13 -6.59 -0.84
CA ARG A 39 -5.84 -6.97 -1.45
C ARG A 39 -4.95 -5.75 -1.66
N GLY A 40 -5.54 -4.59 -1.95
CA GLY A 40 -4.83 -3.32 -2.12
C GLY A 40 -4.25 -2.85 -0.79
N HIS A 41 -5.06 -2.93 0.25
CA HIS A 41 -4.64 -2.58 1.60
C HIS A 41 -3.55 -3.52 2.15
N LEU A 42 -3.67 -4.83 1.92
CA LEU A 42 -2.62 -5.79 2.30
C LEU A 42 -1.29 -5.48 1.60
N ASN A 43 -1.33 -5.17 0.31
CA ASN A 43 -0.12 -4.75 -0.41
C ASN A 43 0.46 -3.43 0.13
N ASP A 44 -0.38 -2.48 0.54
CA ASP A 44 0.08 -1.27 1.23
C ASP A 44 0.80 -1.62 2.54
N MET A 45 0.25 -2.54 3.35
CA MET A 45 0.90 -2.99 4.58
C MET A 45 2.25 -3.67 4.31
N GLU A 46 2.32 -4.57 3.33
CA GLU A 46 3.54 -5.31 2.97
C GLU A 46 4.67 -4.41 2.45
N ASN A 47 4.37 -3.23 1.90
CA ASN A 47 5.39 -2.34 1.33
C ASN A 47 5.69 -1.11 2.19
N ILE A 48 4.67 -0.49 2.78
CA ILE A 48 4.84 0.73 3.57
C ILE A 48 5.50 0.41 4.91
N LEU A 49 5.19 -0.74 5.54
CA LEU A 49 5.82 -1.09 6.82
C LEU A 49 7.35 -1.31 6.69
N PRO A 50 7.86 -2.10 5.72
CA PRO A 50 9.30 -2.20 5.51
C PRO A 50 9.95 -0.87 5.13
N PHE A 51 9.30 -0.08 4.27
CA PHE A 51 9.81 1.24 3.89
C PHE A 51 9.89 2.19 5.09
N PHE A 52 8.91 2.15 6.00
CA PHE A 52 8.91 2.99 7.19
C PHE A 52 10.12 2.66 8.09
N VAL A 53 10.38 1.38 8.33
CA VAL A 53 11.52 0.92 9.14
C VAL A 53 12.85 1.28 8.46
N ILE A 54 13.00 0.94 7.18
CA ILE A 54 14.24 1.18 6.42
C ILE A 54 14.47 2.68 6.22
N GLY A 55 13.43 3.44 5.93
CA GLY A 55 13.49 4.90 5.79
C GLY A 55 13.94 5.55 7.09
N PHE A 56 13.36 5.16 8.22
CA PHE A 56 13.81 5.63 9.52
C PHE A 56 15.31 5.34 9.75
N LEU A 57 15.76 4.11 9.47
CA LEU A 57 17.18 3.75 9.59
C LEU A 57 18.08 4.53 8.61
N TYR A 58 17.61 4.78 7.39
CA TYR A 58 18.36 5.48 6.35
C TYR A 58 18.68 6.93 6.74
N VAL A 59 17.86 7.59 7.58
CA VAL A 59 18.16 8.94 8.09
C VAL A 59 19.41 8.95 8.97
N PHE A 60 19.67 7.91 9.76
CA PHE A 60 20.84 7.83 10.65
C PHE A 60 22.16 7.67 9.90
N VAL A 61 22.11 7.26 8.64
CA VAL A 61 23.28 7.05 7.79
C VAL A 61 23.80 8.37 7.21
N ASN A 62 23.16 9.50 7.54
CA ASN A 62 23.44 10.83 7.02
C ASN A 62 23.58 10.86 5.48
N PRO A 63 22.54 10.41 4.75
CA PRO A 63 22.56 10.38 3.30
C PRO A 63 22.52 11.81 2.74
N ALA A 64 22.93 11.96 1.48
CA ALA A 64 22.81 13.25 0.79
C ALA A 64 21.34 13.73 0.83
N PRO A 65 21.04 14.92 1.42
CA PRO A 65 19.66 15.36 1.65
C PRO A 65 18.82 15.41 0.38
N PHE A 66 19.43 15.82 -0.73
CA PHE A 66 18.78 15.86 -2.04
C PHE A 66 18.30 14.47 -2.50
N LEU A 67 19.14 13.44 -2.37
CA LEU A 67 18.79 12.07 -2.74
C LEU A 67 17.70 11.52 -1.82
N ALA A 68 17.86 11.69 -0.51
CA ALA A 68 16.90 11.20 0.47
C ALA A 68 15.49 11.75 0.20
N VAL A 69 15.35 13.08 0.07
CA VAL A 69 14.06 13.74 -0.19
C VAL A 69 13.41 13.23 -1.48
N ASN A 70 14.19 13.05 -2.54
CA ASN A 70 13.66 12.54 -3.80
C ASN A 70 13.22 11.08 -3.71
N LEU A 71 13.93 10.23 -2.97
CA LEU A 71 13.54 8.83 -2.74
C LEU A 71 12.23 8.74 -1.96
N TYR A 72 12.07 9.54 -0.89
CA TYR A 72 10.81 9.59 -0.15
C TYR A 72 9.64 10.05 -1.02
N ARG A 73 9.83 11.13 -1.80
CA ARG A 73 8.81 11.64 -2.72
C ARG A 73 8.41 10.62 -3.77
N LEU A 74 9.40 9.97 -4.38
CA LEU A 74 9.17 8.97 -5.43
C LEU A 74 8.45 7.74 -4.87
N PHE A 75 8.83 7.27 -3.68
CA PHE A 75 8.12 6.18 -3.01
C PHE A 75 6.67 6.54 -2.73
N THR A 76 6.41 7.72 -2.14
CA THR A 76 5.05 8.18 -1.87
C THR A 76 4.22 8.29 -3.16
N ALA A 77 4.78 8.88 -4.22
CA ALA A 77 4.11 8.98 -5.51
C ALA A 77 3.80 7.60 -6.11
N ALA A 78 4.75 6.66 -6.07
CA ALA A 78 4.56 5.30 -6.55
C ALA A 78 3.45 4.56 -5.79
N ARG A 79 3.35 4.74 -4.45
CA ARG A 79 2.26 4.15 -3.66
C ARG A 79 0.91 4.78 -3.97
N VAL A 80 0.84 6.09 -4.10
CA VAL A 80 -0.41 6.80 -4.49
C VAL A 80 -0.89 6.29 -5.85
N VAL A 81 0.00 6.20 -6.83
CA VAL A 81 -0.32 5.66 -8.16
C VAL A 81 -0.75 4.20 -8.06
N HIS A 82 -0.05 3.35 -7.32
CA HIS A 82 -0.43 1.96 -7.11
C HIS A 82 -1.84 1.84 -6.51
N THR A 83 -2.17 2.65 -5.49
CA THR A 83 -3.51 2.66 -4.90
C THR A 83 -4.57 3.08 -5.93
N ILE A 84 -4.35 4.16 -6.69
CA ILE A 84 -5.31 4.64 -7.70
C ILE A 84 -5.55 3.58 -8.77
N VAL A 85 -4.47 3.02 -9.34
CA VAL A 85 -4.48 2.00 -10.40
C VAL A 85 -5.10 0.69 -9.93
N TYR A 86 -5.05 0.40 -8.63
CA TYR A 86 -5.54 -0.86 -8.10
C TYR A 86 -6.99 -0.81 -7.60
N THR A 87 -7.41 0.31 -6.98
CA THR A 87 -8.72 0.39 -6.33
C THR A 87 -9.68 1.41 -6.89
N VAL A 88 -9.20 2.45 -7.58
CA VAL A 88 -10.06 3.53 -8.10
C VAL A 88 -10.32 3.36 -9.60
N VAL A 89 -9.25 3.21 -10.38
CA VAL A 89 -9.31 2.99 -11.83
C VAL A 89 -8.70 1.62 -12.10
N VAL A 90 -9.53 0.63 -12.44
CA VAL A 90 -9.05 -0.72 -12.74
C VAL A 90 -8.33 -0.69 -14.09
N ILE A 91 -7.04 -0.35 -14.07
CA ILE A 91 -6.19 -0.41 -15.27
C ILE A 91 -5.64 -1.84 -15.38
N PRO A 92 -5.67 -2.45 -16.57
CA PRO A 92 -5.04 -3.75 -16.78
C PRO A 92 -3.54 -3.71 -16.44
N GLN A 93 -2.98 -4.89 -16.15
CA GLN A 93 -1.53 -5.09 -16.12
C GLN A 93 -0.93 -4.50 -17.41
N PRO A 94 0.23 -3.83 -17.40
CA PRO A 94 1.35 -3.93 -16.45
C PRO A 94 1.49 -2.77 -15.44
N SER A 95 0.60 -1.78 -15.49
CA SER A 95 0.65 -0.54 -14.70
C SER A 95 0.87 -0.78 -13.19
N ARG A 96 0.16 -1.75 -12.62
CA ARG A 96 0.28 -2.14 -11.21
C ARG A 96 1.67 -2.69 -10.87
N ALA A 97 2.21 -3.56 -11.72
CA ALA A 97 3.50 -4.20 -11.49
C ALA A 97 4.62 -3.16 -11.52
N ILE A 98 4.58 -2.23 -12.47
CA ILE A 98 5.56 -1.15 -12.59
C ILE A 98 5.54 -0.28 -11.32
N ALA A 99 4.37 0.16 -10.87
CA ALA A 99 4.26 0.98 -9.65
C ALA A 99 4.75 0.24 -8.39
N PHE A 100 4.49 -1.08 -8.31
CA PHE A 100 5.02 -1.92 -7.24
C PHE A 100 6.54 -2.03 -7.28
N PHE A 101 7.13 -2.34 -8.44
CA PHE A 101 8.57 -2.49 -8.58
C PHE A 101 9.32 -1.20 -8.28
N VAL A 102 8.81 -0.04 -8.72
CA VAL A 102 9.43 1.26 -8.39
C VAL A 102 9.52 1.45 -6.87
N GLY A 103 8.42 1.23 -6.14
CA GLY A 103 8.43 1.34 -4.68
C GLY A 103 9.35 0.31 -4.01
N TYR A 104 9.33 -0.93 -4.50
CA TYR A 104 10.15 -2.01 -3.97
C TYR A 104 11.65 -1.77 -4.16
N THR A 105 12.07 -1.32 -5.36
CA THR A 105 13.48 -1.01 -5.66
C THR A 105 14.01 0.12 -4.78
N ILE A 106 13.19 1.14 -4.47
CA ILE A 106 13.59 2.21 -3.56
C ILE A 106 13.87 1.66 -2.16
N THR A 107 12.96 0.83 -1.63
CA THR A 107 13.12 0.20 -0.31
C THR A 107 14.37 -0.68 -0.25
N VAL A 108 14.62 -1.48 -1.28
CA VAL A 108 15.83 -2.31 -1.38
C VAL A 108 17.09 -1.46 -1.45
N TYR A 109 17.11 -0.40 -2.26
CA TYR A 109 18.24 0.52 -2.35
C TYR A 109 18.59 1.16 -1.01
N MET A 110 17.59 1.70 -0.30
CA MET A 110 17.78 2.30 1.02
C MET A 110 18.26 1.26 2.04
N GLY A 111 17.72 0.04 1.98
CA GLY A 111 18.12 -1.07 2.85
C GLY A 111 19.58 -1.48 2.64
N LEU A 112 20.01 -1.60 1.38
CA LEU A 112 21.41 -1.91 1.05
C LEU A 112 22.35 -0.78 1.53
N GLN A 113 21.98 0.48 1.33
CA GLN A 113 22.77 1.62 1.81
C GLN A 113 22.92 1.62 3.33
N VAL A 114 21.85 1.27 4.06
CA VAL A 114 21.92 1.11 5.52
C VAL A 114 22.89 -0.01 5.86
N ILE A 115 22.75 -1.20 5.28
CA ILE A 115 23.62 -2.35 5.57
C ILE A 115 25.09 -2.01 5.31
N PHE A 116 25.43 -1.45 4.14
CA PHE A 116 26.83 -1.13 3.79
C PHE A 116 27.46 -0.03 4.62
N LYS A 117 26.68 0.76 5.35
CA LYS A 117 27.18 1.85 6.18
C LYS A 117 27.33 1.46 7.65
N PHE A 118 26.60 0.42 8.07
CA PHE A 118 26.70 -0.15 9.42
C PHE A 118 27.65 -1.34 9.51
N LEU A 119 27.99 -1.98 8.38
CA LEU A 119 29.04 -2.99 8.27
C LEU A 119 30.41 -2.34 8.04
#